data_AF-A0A1S3QGU5-F1
#
_entry.id   AF-A0A1S3QGU5-F1
#
_cell.length_a   1.000
_cell.length_b   1.000
_cell.length_c   1.000
_cell.angle_alpha   90.00
_cell.angle_beta   90.00
_cell.angle_gamma   90.00
#
_symmetry.space_group_name_H-M   'P 1'
#
loop_
_entity.id
_entity.type
_entity.pdbx_description
1 polymer ?
#
loop_
_entity_poly.entity_id
_entity_poly.type
_entity_poly.pdbx_seq_one_letter_code
_entity_poly.pdbx_strand_id
1 'polypeptide(L)'
;MVARFFLRLSDYGSAIQFLVLSHCNDEAFQLAQQHGQMDSYADIISSEATQEDYQSIALYFQGQNKHLQAGKFFHKSGQYSKALKHFLKCPNTDDNLAIEMAIETVGQAKDESLTNQLIDYLMGESDGMPKDAKYLFRLYMGLLQYREAACTAIIIAREEQSAGNYRNAHDMLFSMYTELQTQKIRIPAEMNTNLMILHSYILVKIHVKRGEHLKAARMLIRVSNNISKFPSHIVPILTSAVIECHRAGLRNSSFSFAAMLMRPEYRHNIDPKYRKKIETMVRRPDTSEIEEESTPCPYCGFMLPQCELICPGCKNNLPYCIATGHHMLKDDWSVCPHCEFPALYSQLILLLETESVCPMCSETLSVNQVEKMDDCSSFLHPDQSEH
;
A
#
# COMPACT_ATOMS: atom_id res chain seq x y z
N MET A 1 18.24 8.30 55.06
CA MET A 1 17.22 8.31 56.14
C MET A 1 15.79 8.36 55.60
N VAL A 2 15.55 8.98 54.43
CA VAL A 2 14.23 9.08 53.77
C VAL A 2 13.81 7.77 53.06
N ALA A 3 14.71 7.07 52.37
CA ALA A 3 14.38 5.75 51.77
C ALA A 3 13.89 4.72 52.82
N ARG A 4 14.52 4.68 54.00
CA ARG A 4 14.08 3.85 55.15
C ARG A 4 12.70 4.26 55.71
N PHE A 5 12.29 5.51 55.53
CA PHE A 5 10.96 5.98 55.93
C PHE A 5 9.89 5.44 54.99
N PHE A 6 10.11 5.53 53.67
CA PHE A 6 9.21 4.95 52.67
C PHE A 6 9.13 3.42 52.74
N LEU A 7 10.26 2.74 53.04
CA LEU A 7 10.27 1.30 53.31
C LEU A 7 9.39 0.90 54.50
N ARG A 8 9.35 1.71 55.57
CA ARG A 8 8.46 1.45 56.72
C ARG A 8 6.98 1.68 56.39
N LEU A 9 6.68 2.49 55.39
CA LEU A 9 5.33 2.75 54.89
C LEU A 9 4.91 1.76 53.79
N SER A 10 5.78 0.80 53.44
CA SER A 10 5.59 -0.13 52.31
C SER A 10 5.39 0.57 50.96
N ASP A 11 5.83 1.82 50.84
CA ASP A 11 5.85 2.57 49.58
C ASP A 11 7.21 2.38 48.90
N TYR A 12 7.35 1.24 48.23
CA TYR A 12 8.59 0.84 47.58
C TYR A 12 8.91 1.68 46.34
N GLY A 13 7.90 2.22 45.65
CA GLY A 13 8.10 3.05 44.45
C GLY A 13 8.78 4.37 44.78
N SER A 14 8.28 5.07 45.81
CA SER A 14 8.92 6.30 46.32
C SER A 14 10.29 6.04 46.92
N ALA A 15 10.50 4.87 47.54
CA ALA A 15 11.81 4.46 48.06
C ALA A 15 12.83 4.26 46.93
N ILE A 16 12.44 3.59 45.84
CA ILE A 16 13.27 3.41 44.64
C ILE A 16 13.58 4.77 44.00
N GLN A 17 12.58 5.64 43.85
CA GLN A 17 12.78 6.99 43.28
C GLN A 17 13.81 7.79 44.07
N PHE A 18 13.73 7.77 45.40
CA PHE A 18 14.68 8.46 46.24
C PHE A 18 16.10 7.88 46.13
N LEU A 19 16.23 6.55 46.01
CA LEU A 19 17.53 5.88 45.86
C LEU A 19 18.19 6.19 44.51
N VAL A 20 17.42 6.22 43.42
CA VAL A 20 17.92 6.64 42.09
C VAL A 20 18.36 8.10 42.09
N LEU A 21 17.54 9.01 42.65
CA LEU A 21 17.89 10.44 42.79
C LEU A 21 19.12 10.68 43.69
N SER A 22 19.42 9.73 44.57
CA SER A 22 20.61 9.79 45.44
C SER A 22 21.85 9.14 44.80
N HIS A 23 21.77 8.73 43.53
CA HIS A 23 22.79 7.97 42.79
C HIS A 23 23.18 6.63 43.45
N CYS A 24 22.26 6.01 44.19
CA CYS A 24 22.43 4.68 44.78
C CYS A 24 21.74 3.61 43.94
N ASN A 25 22.16 3.47 42.68
CA ASN A 25 21.50 2.62 41.67
C ASN A 25 21.53 1.13 42.04
N ASP A 26 22.61 0.64 42.64
CA ASP A 26 22.73 -0.77 43.06
C ASP A 26 21.71 -1.15 44.15
N GLU A 27 21.53 -0.28 45.14
CA GLU A 27 20.54 -0.50 46.22
C GLU A 27 19.11 -0.38 45.68
N ALA A 28 18.88 0.58 44.78
CA ALA A 28 17.60 0.74 44.10
C ALA A 28 17.23 -0.50 43.27
N PHE A 29 18.19 -1.05 42.52
CA PHE A 29 18.02 -2.26 41.71
C PHE A 29 17.70 -3.49 42.57
N GLN A 30 18.47 -3.71 43.65
CA GLN A 30 18.22 -4.83 44.56
C GLN A 30 16.83 -4.73 45.21
N LEU A 31 16.42 -3.53 45.61
CA LEU A 31 15.11 -3.29 46.18
C LEU A 31 13.99 -3.56 45.16
N ALA A 32 14.16 -3.09 43.92
CA ALA A 32 13.23 -3.35 42.82
C ALA A 32 13.14 -4.85 42.47
N GLN A 33 14.27 -5.56 42.48
CA GLN A 33 14.35 -7.00 42.25
C GLN A 33 13.59 -7.79 43.33
N GLN A 34 13.79 -7.46 44.61
CA GLN A 34 13.17 -8.13 45.75
C GLN A 34 11.66 -7.95 45.80
N HIS A 35 11.17 -6.76 45.43
CA HIS A 35 9.75 -6.41 45.51
C HIS A 35 9.01 -6.50 44.17
N GLY A 36 9.68 -6.97 43.10
CA GLY A 36 9.06 -7.13 41.78
C GLY A 36 8.68 -5.80 41.11
N GLN A 37 9.30 -4.69 41.51
CA GLN A 37 9.02 -3.34 40.99
C GLN A 37 10.04 -2.89 39.93
N MET A 38 10.57 -3.84 39.16
CA MET A 38 11.58 -3.53 38.14
C MET A 38 11.05 -2.65 37.02
N ASP A 39 9.76 -2.75 36.69
CA ASP A 39 9.12 -1.86 35.71
C ASP A 39 9.18 -0.40 36.19
N SER A 40 8.82 -0.14 37.46
CA SER A 40 8.89 1.19 38.07
C SER A 40 10.33 1.71 38.16
N TYR A 41 11.29 0.84 38.52
CA TYR A 41 12.71 1.20 38.51
C TYR A 41 13.18 1.62 37.11
N ALA A 42 12.80 0.87 36.08
CA ALA A 42 13.20 1.15 34.71
C ALA A 42 12.63 2.47 34.17
N ASP A 43 11.41 2.84 34.57
CA ASP A 43 10.82 4.13 34.22
C ASP A 43 11.55 5.29 34.92
N ILE A 44 11.87 5.12 36.21
CA ILE A 44 12.55 6.14 37.02
C ILE A 44 13.99 6.36 36.55
N ILE A 45 14.74 5.29 36.26
CA ILE A 45 16.14 5.41 35.86
C ILE A 45 16.30 5.89 34.42
N SER A 46 15.24 5.83 33.60
CA SER A 46 15.29 6.12 32.15
C SER A 46 15.94 7.47 31.78
N SER A 47 15.92 8.46 32.66
CA SER A 47 16.55 9.78 32.47
C SER A 47 18.06 9.84 32.75
N GLU A 48 18.60 8.93 33.60
CA GLU A 48 20.01 8.91 34.02
C GLU A 48 20.71 7.57 33.74
N ALA A 49 20.02 6.63 33.08
CA ALA A 49 20.47 5.27 32.90
C ALA A 49 21.69 5.14 31.98
N THR A 50 22.66 4.34 32.43
CA THR A 50 23.78 3.89 31.60
C THR A 50 23.41 2.64 30.78
N GLN A 51 24.25 2.29 29.81
CA GLN A 51 24.09 1.05 29.04
C GLN A 51 24.15 -0.21 29.93
N GLU A 52 24.97 -0.17 30.99
CA GLU A 52 25.12 -1.27 31.95
C GLU A 52 23.88 -1.44 32.84
N ASP A 53 23.23 -0.34 33.21
CA ASP A 53 21.95 -0.37 33.94
C ASP A 53 20.87 -1.05 33.08
N TYR A 54 20.75 -0.66 31.81
CA TYR A 54 19.81 -1.30 30.89
C TYR A 54 20.11 -2.78 30.65
N GLN A 55 21.39 -3.15 30.57
CA GLN A 55 21.77 -4.56 30.47
C GLN A 55 21.37 -5.37 31.71
N SER A 56 21.56 -4.82 32.90
CA SER A 56 21.20 -5.47 34.17
C SER A 56 19.68 -5.67 34.29
N ILE A 57 18.91 -4.65 33.90
CA ILE A 57 17.44 -4.74 33.82
C ILE A 57 17.02 -5.81 32.80
N ALA A 58 17.66 -5.85 31.63
CA ALA A 58 17.37 -6.85 30.59
C ALA A 58 17.61 -8.29 31.07
N LEU A 59 18.72 -8.53 31.78
CA LEU A 59 19.06 -9.84 32.36
C LEU A 59 18.04 -10.29 33.41
N TYR A 60 17.51 -9.36 34.22
CA TYR A 60 16.44 -9.66 35.17
C TYR A 60 15.17 -10.13 34.46
N PHE A 61 14.71 -9.40 33.44
CA PHE A 61 13.52 -9.79 32.68
C PHE A 61 13.73 -11.07 31.87
N GLN A 62 14.96 -11.31 31.39
CA GLN A 62 15.34 -12.58 30.78
C GLN A 62 15.19 -13.75 31.78
N GLY A 63 15.62 -13.58 33.03
CA GLY A 63 15.45 -14.59 34.08
C GLY A 63 14.00 -14.91 34.44
N GLN A 64 13.08 -13.95 34.25
CA GLN A 64 11.64 -14.14 34.44
C GLN A 64 10.92 -14.69 33.21
N ASN A 65 11.64 -15.03 32.13
CA ASN A 65 11.07 -15.39 30.83
C ASN A 65 10.16 -14.31 30.21
N LYS A 66 10.27 -13.05 30.64
CA LYS A 66 9.54 -11.92 30.05
C LYS A 66 10.29 -11.40 28.81
N HIS A 67 10.18 -12.15 27.72
CA HIS A 67 10.98 -11.93 26.50
C HIS A 67 10.80 -10.55 25.87
N LEU A 68 9.58 -10.02 25.82
CA LEU A 68 9.31 -8.69 25.23
C LEU A 68 10.07 -7.60 25.99
N GLN A 69 9.93 -7.56 27.32
CA GLN A 69 10.60 -6.58 28.18
C GLN A 69 12.13 -6.73 28.12
N ALA A 70 12.63 -7.96 28.18
CA ALA A 70 14.06 -8.25 28.03
C ALA A 70 14.60 -7.70 26.70
N GLY A 71 13.88 -7.93 25.59
CA GLY A 71 14.22 -7.39 24.28
C GLY A 71 14.29 -5.86 24.27
N LYS A 72 13.29 -5.17 24.88
CA LYS A 72 13.27 -3.69 24.93
C LYS A 72 14.52 -3.12 25.61
N PHE A 73 14.94 -3.72 26.73
CA PHE A 73 16.10 -3.24 27.47
C PHE A 73 17.43 -3.65 26.83
N PHE A 74 17.50 -4.80 26.17
CA PHE A 74 18.66 -5.14 25.33
C PHE A 74 18.82 -4.23 24.13
N HIS A 75 17.71 -3.77 23.55
CA HIS A 75 17.72 -2.76 22.49
C HIS A 75 18.28 -1.43 23.03
N LYS A 76 17.77 -0.95 24.17
CA LYS A 76 18.26 0.27 24.82
C LYS A 76 19.74 0.20 25.26
N SER A 77 20.25 -0.99 25.57
CA SER A 77 21.67 -1.18 25.89
C SER A 77 22.59 -1.34 24.67
N GLY A 78 22.05 -1.27 23.44
CA GLY A 78 22.81 -1.42 22.19
C GLY A 78 23.16 -2.87 21.84
N GLN A 79 22.66 -3.86 22.59
CA GLN A 79 22.88 -5.29 22.31
C GLN A 79 21.84 -5.85 21.35
N TYR A 80 21.87 -5.34 20.11
CA TYR A 80 20.86 -5.62 19.08
C TYR A 80 20.68 -7.12 18.77
N SER A 81 21.77 -7.91 18.73
CA SER A 81 21.67 -9.36 18.45
C SER A 81 20.93 -10.14 19.55
N LYS A 82 21.07 -9.73 20.82
CA LYS A 82 20.31 -10.36 21.93
C LYS A 82 18.88 -9.86 21.95
N ALA A 83 18.68 -8.57 21.71
CA ALA A 83 17.35 -7.97 21.61
C ALA A 83 16.50 -8.70 20.57
N LEU A 84 17.03 -8.87 19.34
CA LEU A 84 16.36 -9.58 18.26
C LEU A 84 15.99 -11.01 18.67
N LYS A 85 16.93 -11.79 19.21
CA LYS A 85 16.66 -13.16 19.69
C LYS A 85 15.54 -13.24 20.71
N HIS A 86 15.37 -12.23 21.55
CA HIS A 86 14.27 -12.18 22.51
C HIS A 86 12.94 -11.78 21.86
N PHE A 87 12.94 -10.83 20.92
CA PHE A 87 11.75 -10.48 20.17
C PHE A 87 11.21 -11.65 19.33
N LEU A 88 12.08 -12.40 18.65
CA LEU A 88 11.69 -13.56 17.83
C LEU A 88 11.15 -14.75 18.66
N LYS A 89 11.46 -14.81 19.96
CA LYS A 89 10.94 -15.83 20.89
C LYS A 89 9.60 -15.46 21.50
N CYS A 90 9.14 -14.22 21.32
CA CYS A 90 7.83 -13.83 21.83
C CYS A 90 6.75 -14.61 21.08
N PRO A 91 5.73 -15.15 21.79
CA PRO A 91 4.60 -15.77 21.11
C PRO A 91 3.93 -14.74 20.21
N ASN A 92 3.48 -15.19 19.03
CA ASN A 92 2.63 -14.39 18.15
C ASN A 92 1.36 -14.08 18.92
N THR A 93 1.31 -12.87 19.48
CA THR A 93 0.20 -12.32 20.25
C THR A 93 -0.39 -11.17 19.43
N ASP A 94 -1.67 -10.90 19.63
CA ASP A 94 -2.45 -9.99 18.76
C ASP A 94 -1.83 -8.58 18.59
N ASP A 95 -0.99 -8.15 19.52
CA ASP A 95 -0.40 -6.81 19.51
C ASP A 95 0.79 -6.64 18.55
N ASN A 96 1.37 -7.71 17.99
CA ASN A 96 2.50 -7.71 17.03
C ASN A 96 3.70 -6.77 17.37
N LEU A 97 3.73 -6.21 18.57
CA LEU A 97 4.68 -5.21 19.03
C LEU A 97 6.11 -5.75 19.04
N ALA A 98 6.26 -7.05 19.30
CA ALA A 98 7.55 -7.73 19.24
C ALA A 98 8.19 -7.66 17.85
N ILE A 99 7.39 -7.79 16.77
CA ILE A 99 7.88 -7.74 15.39
C ILE A 99 8.25 -6.31 15.01
N GLU A 100 7.41 -5.33 15.37
CA GLU A 100 7.71 -3.90 15.16
C GLU A 100 9.03 -3.50 15.84
N MET A 101 9.22 -3.91 17.10
CA MET A 101 10.47 -3.66 17.82
C MET A 101 11.65 -4.41 17.22
N ALA A 102 11.45 -5.59 16.65
CA ALA A 102 12.50 -6.32 15.94
C ALA A 102 12.94 -5.57 14.67
N ILE A 103 11.99 -5.03 13.90
CA ILE A 103 12.27 -4.20 12.72
C ILE A 103 13.04 -2.94 13.11
N GLU A 104 12.61 -2.24 14.16
CA GLU A 104 13.32 -1.06 14.66
C GLU A 104 14.75 -1.41 15.13
N THR A 105 14.91 -2.54 15.83
CA THR A 105 16.21 -3.04 16.29
C THR A 105 17.16 -3.30 15.12
N VAL A 106 16.68 -3.96 14.06
CA VAL A 106 17.48 -4.23 12.87
C VAL A 106 17.78 -2.95 12.09
N GLY A 107 16.79 -2.06 11.94
CA GLY A 107 16.97 -0.77 11.27
C GLY A 107 18.00 0.13 11.95
N GLN A 108 18.09 0.11 13.28
CA GLN A 108 19.13 0.82 14.03
C GLN A 108 20.49 0.13 13.96
N ALA A 109 20.51 -1.21 14.03
CA ALA A 109 21.75 -1.98 13.98
C ALA A 109 22.46 -1.90 12.62
N LYS A 110 21.69 -1.80 11.52
CA LYS A 110 22.18 -1.82 10.13
C LYS A 110 23.15 -2.98 9.84
N ASP A 111 22.92 -4.11 10.48
CA ASP A 111 23.72 -5.33 10.34
C ASP A 111 23.01 -6.29 9.37
N GLU A 112 23.70 -6.68 8.30
CA GLU A 112 23.16 -7.60 7.28
C GLU A 112 22.82 -8.97 7.86
N SER A 113 23.59 -9.47 8.85
CA SER A 113 23.34 -10.77 9.46
C SER A 113 22.04 -10.79 10.26
N LEU A 114 21.78 -9.72 11.03
CA LEU A 114 20.54 -9.55 11.79
C LEU A 114 19.35 -9.29 10.86
N THR A 115 19.59 -8.59 9.75
CA THR A 115 18.59 -8.36 8.71
C THR A 115 18.12 -9.67 8.10
N ASN A 116 19.05 -10.51 7.63
CA ASN A 116 18.72 -11.82 7.07
C ASN A 116 18.01 -12.71 8.10
N GLN A 117 18.48 -12.72 9.35
CA GLN A 117 17.81 -13.48 10.41
C GLN A 117 16.35 -13.04 10.63
N LEU A 118 16.06 -11.73 10.55
CA LEU A 118 14.69 -11.24 10.66
C LEU A 118 13.87 -11.56 9.41
N ILE A 119 14.46 -11.50 8.20
CA ILE A 119 13.78 -11.88 6.96
C ILE A 119 13.38 -13.36 6.99
N ASP A 120 14.28 -14.27 7.38
CA ASP A 120 14.00 -15.71 7.48
C ASP A 120 12.84 -15.98 8.45
N TYR A 121 12.78 -15.21 9.55
CA TYR A 121 11.66 -15.29 10.49
C TYR A 121 10.35 -14.78 9.90
N LEU A 122 10.36 -13.64 9.21
CA LEU A 122 9.15 -13.07 8.58
C LEU A 122 8.62 -13.96 7.44
N MET A 123 9.51 -14.63 6.71
CA MET A 123 9.15 -15.59 5.66
C MET A 123 8.69 -16.94 6.21
N GLY A 124 8.82 -17.17 7.53
CA GLY A 124 8.40 -18.39 8.18
C GLY A 124 9.38 -19.55 8.04
N GLU A 125 10.63 -19.32 7.63
CA GLU A 125 11.65 -20.37 7.52
C GLU A 125 12.06 -20.90 8.91
N SER A 126 11.98 -20.06 9.93
CA SER A 126 12.34 -20.44 11.30
C SER A 126 11.22 -21.09 12.11
N ASP A 127 9.95 -20.72 11.86
CA ASP A 127 8.80 -21.15 12.67
C ASP A 127 7.70 -21.86 11.85
N GLY A 128 7.92 -22.03 10.54
CA GLY A 128 7.00 -22.68 9.61
C GLY A 128 5.78 -21.84 9.21
N MET A 129 5.66 -20.60 9.71
CA MET A 129 4.46 -19.78 9.53
C MET A 129 4.84 -18.38 9.01
N PRO A 130 4.67 -18.09 7.71
CA PRO A 130 4.96 -16.78 7.16
C PRO A 130 4.12 -15.70 7.84
N LYS A 131 4.75 -14.57 8.15
CA LYS A 131 4.11 -13.40 8.74
C LYS A 131 3.51 -12.52 7.66
N ASP A 132 2.71 -11.54 8.07
CA ASP A 132 2.11 -10.57 7.15
C ASP A 132 3.21 -9.81 6.38
N ALA A 133 3.08 -9.75 5.05
CA ALA A 133 4.02 -9.08 4.16
C ALA A 133 4.23 -7.60 4.50
N LYS A 134 3.28 -6.97 5.21
CA LYS A 134 3.40 -5.59 5.72
C LYS A 134 4.64 -5.38 6.60
N TYR A 135 5.04 -6.39 7.38
CA TYR A 135 6.25 -6.32 8.21
C TYR A 135 7.53 -6.33 7.37
N LEU A 136 7.58 -7.19 6.35
CA LEU A 136 8.70 -7.25 5.43
C LEU A 136 8.84 -5.95 4.64
N PHE A 137 7.71 -5.38 4.19
CA PHE A 137 7.69 -4.08 3.55
C PHE A 137 8.24 -2.98 4.46
N ARG A 138 7.79 -2.92 5.72
CA ARG A 138 8.28 -1.95 6.72
C ARG A 138 9.78 -2.09 6.96
N LEU A 139 10.29 -3.32 7.03
CA LEU A 139 11.72 -3.59 7.17
C LEU A 139 12.51 -3.05 5.98
N TYR A 140 12.11 -3.38 4.75
CA TYR A 140 12.81 -2.90 3.54
C TYR A 140 12.76 -1.38 3.41
N MET A 141 11.63 -0.76 3.72
CA MET A 141 11.51 0.71 3.76
C MET A 141 12.44 1.33 4.80
N GLY A 142 12.51 0.76 6.01
CA GLY A 142 13.41 1.24 7.06
C GLY A 142 14.90 1.09 6.73
N LEU A 143 15.25 0.08 5.93
CA LEU A 143 16.60 -0.16 5.42
C LEU A 143 16.91 0.56 4.10
N LEU A 144 15.96 1.33 3.56
CA LEU A 144 16.06 2.02 2.26
C LEU A 144 16.29 1.05 1.08
N GLN A 145 15.86 -0.20 1.24
CA GLN A 145 15.89 -1.25 0.21
C GLN A 145 14.64 -1.14 -0.67
N TYR A 146 14.57 -0.07 -1.46
CA TYR A 146 13.37 0.30 -2.22
C TYR A 146 12.99 -0.72 -3.31
N ARG A 147 13.96 -1.45 -3.87
CA ARG A 147 13.68 -2.44 -4.94
C ARG A 147 12.93 -3.64 -4.37
N GLU A 148 13.40 -4.13 -3.23
CA GLU A 148 12.81 -5.22 -2.48
C GLU A 148 11.45 -4.79 -1.92
N ALA A 149 11.35 -3.58 -1.36
CA ALA A 149 10.09 -2.99 -0.92
C ALA A 149 9.06 -2.90 -2.05
N ALA A 150 9.46 -2.54 -3.27
CA ALA A 150 8.58 -2.48 -4.43
C ALA A 150 8.01 -3.85 -4.80
N CYS A 151 8.83 -4.91 -4.77
CA CYS A 151 8.38 -6.29 -4.98
C CYS A 151 7.37 -6.70 -3.90
N THR A 152 7.66 -6.41 -2.63
CA THR A 152 6.75 -6.72 -1.51
C THR A 152 5.44 -5.93 -1.60
N ALA A 153 5.47 -4.66 -2.05
CA ALA A 153 4.28 -3.85 -2.25
C ALA A 153 3.33 -4.45 -3.29
N ILE A 154 3.86 -5.06 -4.36
CA ILE A 154 3.05 -5.77 -5.37
C ILE A 154 2.36 -7.00 -4.73
N ILE A 155 3.05 -7.73 -3.85
CA ILE A 155 2.49 -8.88 -3.14
C ILE A 155 1.35 -8.43 -2.21
N ILE A 156 1.58 -7.41 -1.39
CA ILE A 156 0.55 -6.84 -0.49
C ILE A 156 -0.66 -6.37 -1.30
N ALA A 157 -0.45 -5.67 -2.41
CA ALA A 157 -1.54 -5.21 -3.25
C ALA A 157 -2.36 -6.37 -3.83
N ARG A 158 -1.71 -7.48 -4.23
CA ARG A 158 -2.40 -8.69 -4.71
C ARG A 158 -3.22 -9.37 -3.61
N GLU A 159 -2.72 -9.41 -2.38
CA GLU A 159 -3.46 -9.93 -1.23
C GLU A 159 -4.70 -9.08 -0.94
N GLU A 160 -4.56 -7.76 -0.90
CA GLU A 160 -5.68 -6.83 -0.71
C GLU A 160 -6.70 -6.91 -1.88
N GLN A 161 -6.24 -7.10 -3.12
CA GLN A 161 -7.12 -7.37 -4.28
C GLN A 161 -7.91 -8.67 -4.12
N SER A 162 -7.27 -9.71 -3.58
CA SER A 162 -7.89 -11.01 -3.32
C SER A 162 -8.90 -10.92 -2.18
N ALA A 163 -8.65 -10.07 -1.18
CA ALA A 163 -9.59 -9.76 -0.11
C ALA A 163 -10.76 -8.85 -0.56
N GLY A 164 -10.67 -8.21 -1.74
CA GLY A 164 -11.67 -7.27 -2.25
C GLY A 164 -11.45 -5.80 -1.85
N ASN A 165 -10.32 -5.50 -1.20
CA ASN A 165 -9.94 -4.16 -0.73
C ASN A 165 -9.19 -3.38 -1.82
N TYR A 166 -9.83 -3.15 -2.97
CA TYR A 166 -9.19 -2.54 -4.14
C TYR A 166 -8.63 -1.14 -3.91
N ARG A 167 -9.24 -0.35 -3.00
CA ARG A 167 -8.72 0.98 -2.65
C ARG A 167 -7.43 0.89 -1.86
N ASN A 168 -7.32 -0.01 -0.88
CA ASN A 168 -6.09 -0.21 -0.13
C ASN A 168 -4.96 -0.72 -1.05
N ALA A 169 -5.28 -1.64 -1.98
CA ALA A 169 -4.32 -2.11 -2.98
C ALA A 169 -3.84 -0.96 -3.89
N HIS A 170 -4.74 -0.08 -4.31
CA HIS A 170 -4.41 1.10 -5.09
C HIS A 170 -3.48 2.04 -4.32
N ASP A 171 -3.85 2.40 -3.09
CA ASP A 171 -3.12 3.37 -2.27
C ASP A 171 -1.72 2.84 -1.90
N MET A 172 -1.58 1.54 -1.64
CA MET A 172 -0.29 0.88 -1.40
C MET A 172 0.65 0.99 -2.62
N LEU A 173 0.15 0.68 -3.82
CA LEU A 173 0.94 0.78 -5.05
C LEU A 173 1.26 2.24 -5.40
N PHE A 174 0.31 3.16 -5.19
CA PHE A 174 0.50 4.58 -5.42
C PHE A 174 1.56 5.18 -4.48
N SER A 175 1.51 4.85 -3.18
CA SER A 175 2.50 5.30 -2.21
C SER A 175 3.90 4.82 -2.59
N MET A 176 4.05 3.53 -2.94
CA MET A 176 5.35 2.99 -3.36
C MET A 176 5.82 3.58 -4.70
N TYR A 177 4.91 3.81 -5.65
CA TYR A 177 5.22 4.46 -6.93
C TYR A 177 5.82 5.85 -6.71
N THR A 178 5.17 6.66 -5.87
CA THR A 178 5.60 8.03 -5.55
C THR A 178 6.95 8.04 -4.83
N GLU A 179 7.20 7.08 -3.93
CA GLU A 179 8.49 6.92 -3.29
C GLU A 179 9.59 6.58 -4.32
N LEU A 180 9.37 5.61 -5.21
CA LEU A 180 10.33 5.27 -6.26
C LEU A 180 10.64 6.46 -7.17
N GLN A 181 9.62 7.25 -7.52
CA GLN A 181 9.80 8.47 -8.32
C GLN A 181 10.65 9.51 -7.58
N THR A 182 10.40 9.73 -6.29
CA THR A 182 11.18 10.65 -5.44
C THR A 182 12.64 10.23 -5.35
N GLN A 183 12.90 8.93 -5.22
CA GLN A 183 14.24 8.35 -5.18
C GLN A 183 14.88 8.18 -6.57
N LYS A 184 14.19 8.57 -7.65
CA LYS A 184 14.62 8.39 -9.06
C LYS A 184 14.95 6.93 -9.41
N ILE A 185 14.24 5.98 -8.83
CA ILE A 185 14.41 4.55 -9.09
C ILE A 185 13.43 4.15 -10.19
N ARG A 186 13.92 3.34 -11.15
CA ARG A 186 13.08 2.80 -12.21
C ARG A 186 11.91 1.99 -11.65
N ILE A 187 10.71 2.37 -12.07
CA ILE A 187 9.47 1.77 -11.58
C ILE A 187 9.23 0.41 -12.27
N PRO A 188 8.93 -0.66 -11.51
CA PRO A 188 8.59 -1.95 -12.09
C PRO A 188 7.36 -1.89 -13.01
N ALA A 189 7.47 -2.50 -14.20
CA ALA A 189 6.38 -2.50 -15.17
C ALA A 189 5.08 -3.15 -14.63
N GLU A 190 5.21 -4.18 -13.80
CA GLU A 190 4.08 -4.83 -13.14
C GLU A 190 3.35 -3.88 -12.19
N MET A 191 4.09 -3.09 -11.40
CA MET A 191 3.51 -2.08 -10.49
C MET A 191 2.70 -1.05 -11.27
N ASN A 192 3.28 -0.49 -12.35
CA ASN A 192 2.59 0.49 -13.19
C ASN A 192 1.31 -0.10 -13.81
N THR A 193 1.39 -1.33 -14.33
CA THR A 193 0.23 -2.02 -14.93
C THR A 193 -0.86 -2.32 -13.89
N ASN A 194 -0.49 -2.78 -12.69
CA ASN A 194 -1.44 -3.08 -11.62
C ASN A 194 -2.11 -1.82 -11.09
N LEU A 195 -1.35 -0.74 -10.90
CA LEU A 195 -1.86 0.56 -10.49
C LEU A 195 -2.86 1.11 -11.52
N MET A 196 -2.52 1.07 -12.80
CA MET A 196 -3.40 1.51 -13.89
C MET A 196 -4.73 0.74 -13.94
N ILE A 197 -4.71 -0.58 -13.75
CA ILE A 197 -5.91 -1.42 -13.74
C ILE A 197 -6.79 -1.12 -12.52
N LEU A 198 -6.19 -0.96 -11.34
CA LEU A 198 -6.90 -0.59 -10.10
C LEU A 198 -7.49 0.81 -10.20
N HIS A 199 -6.74 1.76 -10.74
CA HIS A 199 -7.19 3.13 -10.97
C HIS A 199 -8.39 3.17 -11.93
N SER A 200 -8.31 2.39 -13.02
CA SER A 200 -9.42 2.25 -13.96
C SER A 200 -10.70 1.75 -13.27
N TYR A 201 -10.59 0.83 -12.30
CA TYR A 201 -11.74 0.37 -11.50
C TYR A 201 -12.32 1.46 -10.58
N ILE A 202 -11.47 2.29 -9.96
CA ILE A 202 -11.91 3.41 -9.11
C ILE A 202 -12.64 4.47 -9.95
N LEU A 203 -12.12 4.78 -11.14
CA LEU A 203 -12.71 5.75 -12.08
C LEU A 203 -14.12 5.37 -12.52
N VAL A 204 -14.45 4.08 -12.64
CA VAL A 204 -15.81 3.64 -13.02
C VAL A 204 -16.86 4.27 -12.11
N LYS A 205 -16.64 4.25 -10.78
CA LYS A 205 -17.61 4.81 -9.83
C LYS A 205 -17.81 6.31 -10.02
N ILE A 206 -16.75 7.03 -10.38
CA ILE A 206 -16.77 8.48 -10.63
C ILE A 206 -17.56 8.76 -11.92
N HIS A 207 -17.21 8.10 -13.03
CA HIS A 207 -17.89 8.31 -14.33
C HIS A 207 -19.37 7.91 -14.30
N VAL A 208 -19.73 6.82 -13.62
CA VAL A 208 -21.14 6.38 -13.48
C VAL A 208 -21.97 7.43 -12.74
N LYS A 209 -21.42 8.05 -11.67
CA LYS A 209 -22.11 9.12 -10.94
C LYS A 209 -22.32 10.38 -11.79
N ARG A 210 -21.39 10.67 -12.70
CA ARG A 210 -21.45 11.81 -13.63
C ARG A 210 -22.35 11.54 -14.85
N GLY A 211 -22.84 10.32 -15.03
CA GLY A 211 -23.63 9.93 -16.21
C GLY A 211 -22.80 9.73 -17.47
N GLU A 212 -21.47 9.70 -17.36
CA GLU A 212 -20.55 9.45 -18.48
C GLU A 212 -20.44 7.95 -18.79
N HIS A 213 -21.54 7.37 -19.25
CA HIS A 213 -21.67 5.92 -19.46
C HIS A 213 -20.65 5.33 -20.43
N LEU A 214 -20.23 6.08 -21.46
CA LEU A 214 -19.23 5.61 -22.43
C LEU A 214 -17.84 5.45 -21.80
N LYS A 215 -17.36 6.45 -21.04
CA LYS A 215 -16.08 6.41 -20.33
C LYS A 215 -16.09 5.29 -19.27
N ALA A 216 -17.18 5.19 -18.51
CA ALA A 216 -17.38 4.12 -17.54
C ALA A 216 -17.32 2.72 -18.19
N ALA A 217 -18.01 2.54 -19.32
CA ALA A 217 -18.05 1.27 -20.04
C ALA A 217 -16.66 0.87 -20.57
N ARG A 218 -15.88 1.81 -21.11
CA ARG A 218 -14.51 1.57 -21.57
C ARG A 218 -13.57 1.19 -20.43
N MET A 219 -13.68 1.84 -19.27
CA MET A 219 -12.93 1.44 -18.07
C MET A 219 -13.34 0.06 -17.57
N LEU A 220 -14.63 -0.26 -17.61
CA LEU A 220 -15.15 -1.59 -17.26
C LEU A 220 -14.66 -2.67 -18.23
N ILE A 221 -14.53 -2.39 -19.53
CA ILE A 221 -13.92 -3.31 -20.51
C ILE A 221 -12.48 -3.63 -20.10
N ARG A 222 -11.67 -2.60 -19.79
CA ARG A 222 -10.28 -2.78 -19.36
C ARG A 222 -10.16 -3.64 -18.09
N VAL A 223 -10.99 -3.36 -17.09
CA VAL A 223 -11.05 -4.11 -15.83
C VAL A 223 -11.52 -5.55 -16.08
N SER A 224 -12.54 -5.75 -16.91
CA SER A 224 -13.12 -7.07 -17.23
C SER A 224 -12.16 -7.94 -18.05
N ASN A 225 -11.32 -7.36 -18.90
CA ASN A 225 -10.25 -8.09 -19.57
C ASN A 225 -9.15 -8.56 -18.59
N ASN A 226 -9.08 -7.97 -17.40
CA ASN A 226 -8.16 -8.32 -16.32
C ASN A 226 -8.90 -8.88 -15.08
N ILE A 227 -10.05 -9.53 -15.29
CA ILE A 227 -10.96 -9.94 -14.21
C ILE A 227 -10.34 -10.92 -13.20
N SER A 228 -9.29 -11.65 -13.59
CA SER A 228 -8.52 -12.52 -12.69
C SER A 228 -7.87 -11.76 -11.53
N LYS A 229 -7.65 -10.44 -11.67
CA LYS A 229 -7.14 -9.56 -10.60
C LYS A 229 -8.23 -9.08 -9.63
N PHE A 230 -9.50 -9.41 -9.88
CA PHE A 230 -10.66 -8.99 -9.09
C PHE A 230 -11.54 -10.18 -8.66
N PRO A 231 -10.99 -11.20 -7.96
CA PRO A 231 -11.69 -12.46 -7.70
C PRO A 231 -12.97 -12.30 -6.86
N SER A 232 -12.97 -11.38 -5.90
CA SER A 232 -14.13 -11.13 -5.02
C SER A 232 -15.27 -10.40 -5.73
N HIS A 233 -14.96 -9.57 -6.72
CA HIS A 233 -15.93 -8.71 -7.42
C HIS A 233 -16.20 -9.13 -8.87
N ILE A 234 -15.89 -10.36 -9.27
CA ILE A 234 -16.12 -10.84 -10.65
C ILE A 234 -17.55 -10.58 -11.11
N VAL A 235 -18.54 -11.05 -10.35
CA VAL A 235 -19.97 -10.94 -10.74
C VAL A 235 -20.46 -9.48 -10.73
N PRO A 236 -20.20 -8.67 -9.69
CA PRO A 236 -20.53 -7.24 -9.70
C PRO A 236 -19.90 -6.46 -10.85
N ILE A 237 -18.61 -6.68 -11.14
CA ILE A 237 -17.88 -5.97 -12.21
C ILE A 237 -18.47 -6.33 -13.57
N LEU A 238 -18.58 -7.62 -13.88
CA LEU A 238 -19.12 -8.06 -15.17
C LEU A 238 -20.59 -7.63 -15.33
N THR A 239 -21.38 -7.65 -14.25
CA THR A 239 -22.80 -7.20 -14.31
C THR A 239 -22.87 -5.72 -14.65
N SER A 240 -22.01 -4.91 -14.02
CA SER A 240 -21.89 -3.48 -14.31
C SER A 240 -21.40 -3.25 -15.74
N ALA A 241 -20.42 -4.03 -16.20
CA ALA A 241 -19.90 -3.97 -17.57
C ALA A 241 -21.00 -4.21 -18.60
N VAL A 242 -21.84 -5.24 -18.42
CA VAL A 242 -22.99 -5.50 -19.31
C VAL A 242 -23.97 -4.33 -19.33
N ILE A 243 -24.33 -3.79 -18.17
CA ILE A 243 -25.32 -2.70 -18.07
C ILE A 243 -24.79 -1.42 -18.72
N GLU A 244 -23.57 -1.01 -18.40
CA GLU A 244 -22.97 0.22 -18.88
C GLU A 244 -22.59 0.13 -20.37
N CYS A 245 -22.05 -1.00 -20.84
CA CYS A 245 -21.80 -1.22 -22.27
C CYS A 245 -23.10 -1.17 -23.08
N HIS A 246 -24.18 -1.78 -22.58
CA HIS A 246 -25.48 -1.74 -23.24
C HIS A 246 -26.07 -0.32 -23.32
N ARG A 247 -25.90 0.48 -22.26
CA ARG A 247 -26.32 1.90 -22.22
C ARG A 247 -25.50 2.78 -23.14
N ALA A 248 -24.20 2.53 -23.23
CA ALA A 248 -23.26 3.27 -24.06
C ALA A 248 -23.30 2.88 -25.54
N GLY A 249 -24.12 1.89 -25.94
CA GLY A 249 -24.20 1.42 -27.34
C GLY A 249 -23.11 0.43 -27.76
N LEU A 250 -22.32 -0.09 -26.82
CA LEU A 250 -21.30 -1.12 -27.04
C LEU A 250 -21.95 -2.52 -26.94
N ARG A 251 -22.79 -2.90 -27.91
CA ARG A 251 -23.60 -4.13 -27.82
C ARG A 251 -22.76 -5.40 -27.91
N ASN A 252 -21.74 -5.40 -28.76
CA ASN A 252 -20.82 -6.53 -28.91
C ASN A 252 -20.04 -6.82 -27.61
N SER A 253 -19.38 -5.81 -27.02
CA SER A 253 -18.75 -5.94 -25.70
C SER A 253 -19.75 -6.31 -24.59
N SER A 254 -20.96 -5.77 -24.63
CA SER A 254 -22.03 -6.15 -23.70
C SER A 254 -22.41 -7.63 -23.81
N PHE A 255 -22.49 -8.16 -25.04
CA PHE A 255 -22.81 -9.56 -25.30
C PHE A 255 -21.69 -10.49 -24.80
N SER A 256 -20.42 -10.16 -25.05
CA SER A 256 -19.29 -11.00 -24.64
C SER A 256 -19.23 -11.17 -23.11
N PHE A 257 -19.40 -10.09 -22.34
CA PHE A 257 -19.45 -10.17 -20.87
C PHE A 257 -20.73 -10.84 -20.36
N ALA A 258 -21.86 -10.64 -21.03
CA ALA A 258 -23.10 -11.34 -20.70
C ALA A 258 -22.95 -12.86 -20.89
N ALA A 259 -22.30 -13.29 -21.97
CA ALA A 259 -21.99 -14.70 -22.22
C ALA A 259 -21.04 -15.26 -21.14
N MET A 260 -20.04 -14.47 -20.69
CA MET A 260 -19.15 -14.85 -19.60
C MET A 260 -19.90 -15.03 -18.27
N LEU A 261 -20.83 -14.14 -17.93
CA LEU A 261 -21.66 -14.22 -16.73
C LEU A 261 -22.59 -15.44 -16.71
N MET A 262 -23.09 -15.85 -17.88
CA MET A 262 -24.05 -16.96 -17.99
C MET A 262 -23.41 -18.35 -17.83
N ARG A 263 -22.08 -18.41 -17.69
CA ARG A 263 -21.35 -19.65 -17.36
C ARG A 263 -21.78 -20.18 -15.99
N PRO A 264 -21.77 -21.51 -15.78
CA PRO A 264 -22.34 -22.15 -14.59
C PRO A 264 -21.70 -21.68 -13.27
N GLU A 265 -20.43 -21.26 -13.29
CA GLU A 265 -19.69 -20.79 -12.12
C GLU A 265 -20.26 -19.48 -11.56
N TYR A 266 -20.78 -18.60 -12.43
CA TYR A 266 -21.21 -17.25 -12.05
C TYR A 266 -22.73 -17.09 -12.02
N ARG A 267 -23.47 -17.88 -12.80
CA ARG A 267 -24.92 -17.73 -13.03
C ARG A 267 -25.76 -17.72 -11.75
N HIS A 268 -25.35 -18.47 -10.72
CA HIS A 268 -26.07 -18.55 -9.44
C HIS A 268 -25.91 -17.31 -8.57
N ASN A 269 -24.81 -16.57 -8.74
CA ASN A 269 -24.48 -15.39 -7.94
C ASN A 269 -25.02 -14.08 -8.55
N ILE A 270 -25.63 -14.15 -9.74
CA ILE A 270 -26.25 -12.99 -10.40
C ILE A 270 -27.59 -12.70 -9.74
N ASP A 271 -27.81 -11.44 -9.38
CA ASP A 271 -29.09 -10.96 -8.86
C ASP A 271 -30.25 -11.30 -9.83
N PRO A 272 -31.35 -11.89 -9.34
CA PRO A 272 -32.49 -12.29 -10.16
C PRO A 272 -33.10 -11.14 -10.98
N LYS A 273 -32.96 -9.88 -10.54
CA LYS A 273 -33.42 -8.67 -11.25
C LYS A 273 -32.73 -8.49 -12.61
N TYR A 274 -31.44 -8.81 -12.70
CA TYR A 274 -30.65 -8.64 -13.91
C TYR A 274 -30.54 -9.93 -14.72
N ARG A 275 -30.64 -11.10 -14.07
CA ARG A 275 -30.49 -12.42 -14.71
C ARG A 275 -31.38 -12.62 -15.94
N LYS A 276 -32.68 -12.30 -15.87
CA LYS A 276 -33.60 -12.45 -17.02
C LYS A 276 -33.21 -11.55 -18.20
N LYS A 277 -32.74 -10.33 -17.92
CA LYS A 277 -32.33 -9.37 -18.95
C LYS A 277 -31.05 -9.81 -19.65
N ILE A 278 -30.06 -10.25 -18.87
CA ILE A 278 -28.78 -10.77 -19.38
C ILE A 278 -29.01 -12.04 -20.21
N GLU A 279 -29.86 -12.96 -19.74
CA GLU A 279 -30.19 -14.18 -20.50
C GLU A 279 -30.87 -13.88 -21.84
N THR A 280 -31.75 -12.87 -21.87
CA THR A 280 -32.39 -12.44 -23.13
C THR A 280 -31.38 -11.84 -24.10
N MET A 281 -30.40 -11.07 -23.59
CA MET A 281 -29.33 -10.47 -24.39
C MET A 281 -28.42 -11.53 -25.02
N VAL A 282 -28.09 -12.61 -24.30
CA VAL A 282 -27.27 -13.71 -24.84
C VAL A 282 -28.03 -14.52 -25.88
N ARG A 283 -29.37 -14.66 -25.75
CA ARG A 283 -30.19 -15.38 -26.73
C ARG A 283 -30.39 -14.63 -28.05
N ARG A 284 -30.30 -13.30 -28.03
CA ARG A 284 -30.43 -12.44 -29.21
C ARG A 284 -29.19 -11.53 -29.30
N PRO A 285 -28.08 -12.04 -29.84
CA PRO A 285 -26.85 -11.26 -29.95
C PRO A 285 -27.07 -10.07 -30.88
N ASP A 286 -26.57 -8.92 -30.45
CA ASP A 286 -26.45 -7.71 -31.26
C ASP A 286 -24.96 -7.35 -31.29
N THR A 287 -24.39 -7.36 -32.49
CA THR A 287 -22.96 -7.11 -32.73
C THR A 287 -22.68 -5.65 -33.08
N SER A 288 -23.66 -4.75 -32.97
CA SER A 288 -23.42 -3.33 -33.17
C SER A 288 -22.48 -2.77 -32.09
N GLU A 289 -21.48 -2.02 -32.50
CA GLU A 289 -20.51 -1.42 -31.60
C GLU A 289 -20.10 -0.07 -32.14
N ILE A 290 -20.11 0.93 -31.27
CA ILE A 290 -19.63 2.27 -31.63
C ILE A 290 -18.11 2.18 -31.71
N GLU A 291 -17.58 2.53 -32.88
CA GLU A 291 -16.14 2.61 -33.09
C GLU A 291 -15.53 3.65 -32.14
N GLU A 292 -14.35 3.32 -31.64
CA GLU A 292 -13.65 4.19 -30.73
C GLU A 292 -12.94 5.31 -31.49
N GLU A 293 -13.03 6.52 -30.98
CA GLU A 293 -12.29 7.65 -31.54
C GLU A 293 -10.79 7.38 -31.50
N SER A 294 -10.13 7.62 -32.63
CA SER A 294 -8.69 7.46 -32.76
C SER A 294 -7.99 8.79 -32.54
N THR A 295 -7.02 8.82 -31.64
CA THR A 295 -6.21 10.00 -31.31
C THR A 295 -4.71 9.71 -31.51
N PRO A 296 -3.87 10.74 -31.70
CA PRO A 296 -2.46 10.55 -32.01
C PRO A 296 -1.64 10.11 -30.80
N CYS A 297 -0.77 9.13 -31.02
CA CYS A 297 0.23 8.69 -30.04
C CYS A 297 1.18 9.82 -29.65
N PRO A 298 1.45 10.05 -28.34
CA PRO A 298 2.35 11.10 -27.88
C PRO A 298 3.83 10.82 -28.20
N TYR A 299 4.20 9.63 -28.70
CA TYR A 299 5.57 9.35 -29.13
C TYR A 299 5.77 9.57 -30.62
N CYS A 300 4.96 8.91 -31.45
CA CYS A 300 5.17 8.84 -32.90
C CYS A 300 4.04 9.44 -33.74
N GLY A 301 2.96 9.94 -33.12
CA GLY A 301 1.80 10.50 -33.84
C GLY A 301 0.91 9.47 -34.55
N PHE A 302 1.15 8.17 -34.34
CA PHE A 302 0.29 7.11 -34.89
C PHE A 302 -1.12 7.20 -34.32
N MET A 303 -2.15 7.12 -35.16
CA MET A 303 -3.56 7.18 -34.73
C MET A 303 -3.97 5.84 -34.13
N LEU A 304 -4.37 5.84 -32.86
CA LEU A 304 -4.84 4.66 -32.14
C LEU A 304 -6.08 5.00 -31.28
N PRO A 305 -6.91 4.01 -30.93
CA PRO A 305 -8.05 4.20 -30.03
C PRO A 305 -7.64 4.86 -28.70
N GLN A 306 -8.45 5.80 -28.21
CA GLN A 306 -8.18 6.57 -26.99
C GLN A 306 -7.86 5.72 -25.73
N CYS A 307 -8.43 4.52 -25.62
CA CYS A 307 -8.27 3.62 -24.47
C CYS A 307 -7.09 2.65 -24.61
N GLU A 308 -6.46 2.56 -25.79
CA GLU A 308 -5.26 1.76 -26.00
C GLU A 308 -4.04 2.46 -25.37
N LEU A 309 -3.32 1.73 -24.52
CA LEU A 309 -2.13 2.23 -23.82
C LEU A 309 -0.83 1.62 -24.36
N ILE A 310 -0.89 0.81 -25.42
CA ILE A 310 0.28 0.26 -26.09
C ILE A 310 0.19 0.66 -27.56
N CYS A 311 1.12 1.48 -28.02
CA CYS A 311 1.07 1.96 -29.39
C CYS A 311 1.52 0.86 -30.38
N PRO A 312 0.71 0.50 -31.39
CA PRO A 312 1.11 -0.50 -32.40
C PRO A 312 2.33 -0.06 -33.22
N GLY A 313 2.43 1.25 -33.50
CA GLY A 313 3.52 1.84 -34.30
C GLY A 313 4.88 1.82 -33.60
N CYS A 314 5.00 2.40 -32.40
CA CYS A 314 6.28 2.51 -31.68
C CYS A 314 6.50 1.45 -30.59
N LYS A 315 5.48 0.63 -30.27
CA LYS A 315 5.49 -0.40 -29.20
C LYS A 315 5.78 0.13 -27.79
N ASN A 316 5.70 1.45 -27.59
CA ASN A 316 5.83 2.06 -26.27
C ASN A 316 4.53 1.96 -25.47
N ASN A 317 4.67 1.85 -24.15
CA ASN A 317 3.58 2.03 -23.21
C ASN A 317 3.28 3.53 -23.08
N LEU A 318 2.03 3.91 -23.35
CA LEU A 318 1.57 5.29 -23.30
C LEU A 318 1.18 5.66 -21.86
N PRO A 319 1.59 6.84 -21.37
CA PRO A 319 1.02 7.42 -20.16
C PRO A 319 -0.50 7.55 -20.29
N TYR A 320 -1.21 7.35 -19.18
CA TYR A 320 -2.66 7.43 -19.14
C TYR A 320 -3.11 8.63 -18.30
N CYS A 321 -4.24 9.21 -18.70
CA CYS A 321 -4.90 10.29 -17.99
C CYS A 321 -5.52 9.78 -16.70
N ILE A 322 -5.16 10.37 -15.56
CA ILE A 322 -5.77 9.99 -14.28
C ILE A 322 -7.26 10.35 -14.18
N ALA A 323 -7.80 11.24 -15.03
CA ALA A 323 -9.22 11.62 -14.99
C ALA A 323 -10.12 10.74 -15.85
N THR A 324 -9.62 10.18 -16.96
CA THR A 324 -10.42 9.41 -17.93
C THR A 324 -9.91 7.98 -18.15
N GLY A 325 -8.65 7.70 -17.83
CA GLY A 325 -7.97 6.46 -18.16
C GLY A 325 -7.56 6.32 -19.63
N HIS A 326 -7.75 7.33 -20.47
CA HIS A 326 -7.30 7.34 -21.88
C HIS A 326 -5.79 7.57 -21.98
N HIS A 327 -5.16 7.28 -23.12
CA HIS A 327 -3.78 7.70 -23.36
C HIS A 327 -3.67 9.22 -23.42
N MET A 328 -2.51 9.74 -23.03
CA MET A 328 -2.23 11.17 -23.01
C MET A 328 -1.98 11.75 -24.41
N LEU A 329 -2.35 13.01 -24.60
CA LEU A 329 -2.11 13.79 -25.82
C LEU A 329 -1.14 14.93 -25.53
N LYS A 330 -0.23 15.24 -26.47
CA LYS A 330 0.74 16.35 -26.30
C LYS A 330 0.05 17.70 -26.15
N ASP A 331 -0.98 17.94 -26.95
CA ASP A 331 -1.64 19.25 -27.03
C ASP A 331 -2.65 19.51 -25.89
N ASP A 332 -2.91 18.51 -25.03
CA ASP A 332 -3.88 18.57 -23.93
C ASP A 332 -3.27 18.01 -22.64
N TRP A 333 -2.01 18.33 -22.36
CA TRP A 333 -1.28 17.80 -21.20
C TRP A 333 -1.41 18.69 -19.96
N SER A 334 -1.59 18.06 -18.81
CA SER A 334 -1.45 18.67 -17.48
C SER A 334 -0.96 17.63 -16.47
N VAL A 335 -0.58 18.08 -15.29
CA VAL A 335 -0.19 17.21 -14.18
C VAL A 335 -0.91 17.62 -12.91
N CYS A 336 -1.17 16.65 -12.04
CA CYS A 336 -1.62 16.97 -10.70
C CYS A 336 -0.47 17.61 -9.91
N PRO A 337 -0.66 18.80 -9.29
CA PRO A 337 0.41 19.45 -8.52
C PRO A 337 0.79 18.71 -7.24
N HIS A 338 -0.06 17.79 -6.77
CA HIS A 338 0.16 17.03 -5.54
C HIS A 338 0.88 15.70 -5.76
N CYS A 339 0.57 15.00 -6.85
CA CYS A 339 1.11 13.67 -7.12
C CYS A 339 1.91 13.55 -8.42
N GLU A 340 2.04 14.63 -9.19
CA GLU A 340 2.78 14.69 -10.46
C GLU A 340 2.28 13.73 -11.56
N PHE A 341 1.15 13.06 -11.35
CA PHE A 341 0.58 12.17 -12.35
C PHE A 341 -0.04 12.96 -13.53
N PRO A 342 0.10 12.46 -14.77
CA PRO A 342 -0.41 13.13 -15.95
C PRO A 342 -1.93 13.01 -16.07
N ALA A 343 -2.55 14.10 -16.53
CA ALA A 343 -3.97 14.19 -16.82
C ALA A 343 -4.21 15.03 -18.08
N LEU A 344 -5.25 14.69 -18.84
CA LEU A 344 -5.70 15.54 -19.93
C LEU A 344 -6.26 16.84 -19.36
N TYR A 345 -5.70 18.00 -19.72
CA TYR A 345 -6.04 19.29 -19.12
C TYR A 345 -7.54 19.58 -19.23
N SER A 346 -8.10 19.44 -20.44
CA SER A 346 -9.52 19.64 -20.71
C SER A 346 -10.42 18.75 -19.84
N GLN A 347 -10.03 17.48 -19.66
CA GLN A 347 -10.83 16.50 -18.93
C GLN A 347 -10.68 16.64 -17.42
N LEU A 348 -9.50 17.03 -16.94
CA LEU A 348 -9.24 17.24 -15.53
C LEU A 348 -10.02 18.46 -15.01
N ILE A 349 -10.07 19.55 -15.77
CA ILE A 349 -10.89 20.73 -15.43
C ILE A 349 -12.37 20.34 -15.34
N LEU A 350 -12.89 19.65 -16.35
CA LEU A 350 -14.28 19.18 -16.35
C LEU A 350 -14.59 18.24 -15.17
N LEU A 351 -13.62 17.45 -14.73
CA LEU A 351 -13.76 16.61 -13.54
C LEU A 351 -13.83 17.48 -12.27
N LEU A 352 -12.93 18.46 -12.16
CA LEU A 352 -12.81 19.35 -11.00
C LEU A 352 -13.99 20.32 -10.80
N GLU A 353 -14.78 20.58 -11.83
CA GLU A 353 -16.06 21.30 -11.71
C GLU A 353 -17.07 20.58 -10.83
N THR A 354 -16.99 19.25 -10.76
CA THR A 354 -17.93 18.39 -10.01
C THR A 354 -17.31 17.71 -8.80
N GLU A 355 -16.03 17.36 -8.86
CA GLU A 355 -15.30 16.64 -7.82
C GLU A 355 -14.13 17.52 -7.34
N SER A 356 -14.05 17.84 -6.05
CA SER A 356 -12.99 18.73 -5.53
C SER A 356 -11.71 18.00 -5.15
N VAL A 357 -11.50 16.79 -5.66
CA VAL A 357 -10.40 15.89 -5.26
C VAL A 357 -9.74 15.25 -6.48
N CYS A 358 -8.43 15.07 -6.41
CA CYS A 358 -7.68 14.31 -7.40
C CYS A 358 -8.10 12.83 -7.36
N PRO A 359 -8.47 12.20 -8.50
CA PRO A 359 -8.88 10.80 -8.53
C PRO A 359 -7.73 9.83 -8.22
N MET A 360 -6.48 10.28 -8.32
CA MET A 360 -5.28 9.48 -8.05
C MET A 360 -4.87 9.54 -6.57
N CYS A 361 -4.49 10.71 -6.05
CA CYS A 361 -4.00 10.85 -4.68
C CYS A 361 -5.10 11.15 -3.64
N SER A 362 -6.34 11.39 -4.07
CA SER A 362 -7.45 11.81 -3.19
C SER A 362 -7.23 13.15 -2.46
N GLU A 363 -6.17 13.90 -2.77
CA GLU A 363 -5.95 15.25 -2.23
C GLU A 363 -6.91 16.26 -2.87
N THR A 364 -7.25 17.30 -2.11
CA THR A 364 -8.15 18.36 -2.57
C THR A 364 -7.48 19.21 -3.64
N LEU A 365 -8.06 19.24 -4.83
CA LEU A 365 -7.52 19.95 -5.98
C LEU A 365 -8.58 20.92 -6.50
N SER A 366 -8.14 22.12 -6.86
CA SER A 366 -8.98 23.15 -7.47
C SER A 366 -8.56 23.43 -8.91
N VAL A 367 -9.50 23.91 -9.73
CA VAL A 367 -9.27 24.25 -11.14
C VAL A 367 -8.10 25.22 -11.33
N ASN A 368 -7.94 26.18 -10.41
CA ASN A 368 -6.92 27.22 -10.49
C ASN A 368 -5.49 26.71 -10.25
N GLN A 369 -5.32 25.51 -9.71
CA GLN A 369 -4.02 24.92 -9.43
C GLN A 369 -3.52 24.04 -10.58
N VAL A 370 -4.36 23.79 -11.60
CA VAL A 370 -4.01 22.96 -12.75
C VAL A 370 -3.57 23.86 -13.89
N GLU A 371 -2.32 23.72 -14.30
CA GLU A 371 -1.77 24.42 -15.45
C GLU A 371 -1.66 23.49 -16.66
N LYS A 372 -1.93 24.04 -17.84
CA LYS A 372 -1.69 23.34 -19.10
C LYS A 372 -0.19 23.37 -19.39
N MET A 373 0.39 22.20 -19.64
CA MET A 373 1.80 22.08 -19.98
C MET A 373 1.99 22.03 -21.48
N ASP A 374 2.89 22.89 -21.99
CA ASP A 374 3.26 22.91 -23.41
C ASP A 374 4.45 21.96 -23.72
N ASP A 375 5.29 21.65 -22.72
CA ASP A 375 6.40 20.71 -22.87
C ASP A 375 6.20 19.48 -21.97
N CYS A 376 5.94 18.33 -22.61
CA CYS A 376 5.73 17.04 -21.96
C CYS A 376 6.92 16.07 -22.15
N SER A 377 8.06 16.56 -22.65
CA SER A 377 9.23 15.74 -22.99
C SER A 377 9.80 14.94 -21.80
N SER A 378 9.82 15.56 -20.61
CA SER A 378 10.29 14.94 -19.36
C SER A 378 9.50 13.71 -18.94
N PHE A 379 8.20 13.65 -19.26
CA PHE A 379 7.33 12.52 -18.92
C PHE A 379 7.36 11.41 -19.97
N LEU A 380 7.69 11.74 -21.22
CA LEU A 380 7.76 10.77 -22.31
C LEU A 380 9.11 10.05 -22.33
N HIS A 381 10.20 10.72 -21.94
CA HIS A 381 11.56 10.16 -21.92
C HIS A 381 12.22 10.29 -20.54
N PRO A 382 11.77 9.57 -19.50
CA PRO A 382 12.43 9.58 -18.20
C PRO A 382 13.88 9.07 -18.25
N ASP A 383 14.22 8.24 -19.24
CA ASP A 383 15.58 7.68 -19.44
C ASP A 383 16.55 8.64 -20.16
N GLN A 384 16.09 9.80 -20.66
CA GLN A 384 16.97 10.80 -21.33
C GLN A 384 17.42 11.93 -20.40
N SER A 385 16.91 11.99 -19.16
CA SER A 385 17.43 12.86 -18.10
C SER A 385 18.62 12.24 -17.35
N GLU A 386 19.39 11.38 -18.03
CA GLU A 386 20.68 10.84 -17.57
C GLU A 386 21.80 11.27 -18.53
N HIS A 387 22.03 12.58 -18.67
CA HIS A 387 23.30 13.12 -19.19
C HIS A 387 23.79 14.27 -18.31
#